data_AF-A0A948TC98-F1
#
_entry.id   AF-A0A948TC98-F1
#
_cell.length_a   1.000
_cell.length_b   1.000
_cell.length_c   1.000
_cell.angle_alpha   90.00
_cell.angle_beta   90.00
_cell.angle_gamma   90.00
#
_symmetry.space_group_name_H-M   'P 1'
#
loop_
_entity.id
_entity.type
_entity.pdbx_description
1 polymer ?
#
loop_
_entity_poly.entity_id
_entity_poly.type
_entity_poly.pdbx_seq_one_letter_code
_entity_poly.pdbx_strand_id
1 'polypeptide(L)'
;MNNNTKYSIQDITERKNNKKSELSASKKKIQELTQNLFSPPEAKNKMDLMMHHFNTGMAAYDGIMTGVKIYKRLRAVFSRKKYNKA
;
A
#
# COMPACT_ATOMS: atom_id res chain seq x y z
N MET A 1 54.27 9.05 -11.45
CA MET A 1 53.72 9.39 -12.79
C MET A 1 52.60 10.40 -12.57
N ASN A 2 52.85 11.69 -12.83
CA ASN A 2 51.85 12.73 -12.65
C ASN A 2 50.98 12.80 -13.91
N ASN A 3 49.77 12.23 -13.83
CA ASN A 3 48.81 12.20 -14.95
C ASN A 3 48.08 13.54 -15.05
N ASN A 4 48.78 14.58 -15.51
CA ASN A 4 48.16 15.86 -15.85
C ASN A 4 47.38 15.72 -17.16
N THR A 5 46.23 15.06 -17.08
CA THR A 5 45.34 14.80 -18.22
C THR A 5 44.53 16.07 -18.45
N LYS A 6 44.92 16.88 -19.44
CA LYS A 6 44.26 18.14 -19.77
C LYS A 6 42.94 17.82 -20.48
N TYR A 7 41.84 17.89 -19.76
CA TYR A 7 40.52 17.57 -20.31
C TYR A 7 39.92 18.76 -21.05
N SER A 8 39.42 18.53 -22.27
CA SER A 8 38.55 19.49 -22.95
C SER A 8 37.14 19.44 -22.35
N ILE A 9 36.41 20.56 -22.39
CA ILE A 9 34.99 20.61 -21.99
C ILE A 9 34.15 19.61 -22.80
N GLN A 10 34.52 19.39 -24.06
CA GLN A 10 33.87 18.44 -24.96
C GLN A 10 34.06 17.00 -24.44
N ASP A 11 35.30 16.61 -24.10
CA ASP A 11 35.62 15.28 -23.56
C ASP A 11 34.86 15.00 -22.25
N ILE A 12 34.75 16.00 -21.38
CA ILE A 12 34.02 15.87 -20.10
C ILE A 12 32.53 15.66 -20.36
N THR A 13 31.97 16.38 -21.32
CA THR A 13 30.55 16.31 -21.67
C THR A 13 30.21 14.95 -22.27
N GLU A 14 31.05 14.44 -23.17
CA GLU A 14 30.88 13.11 -23.75
C GLU A 14 30.94 12.02 -22.69
N ARG A 15 31.97 12.03 -21.83
CA ARG A 15 32.10 11.08 -20.72
C ARG A 15 30.93 11.12 -19.75
N LYS A 16 30.41 12.32 -19.47
CA LYS A 16 29.21 12.49 -18.63
C LYS A 16 27.99 11.87 -19.29
N ASN A 17 27.79 12.07 -20.58
CA ASN A 17 26.67 11.50 -21.32
C ASN A 17 26.76 9.97 -21.37
N ASN A 18 27.96 9.41 -21.59
CA ASN A 18 28.19 7.97 -21.60
C ASN A 18 27.92 7.35 -20.21
N LYS A 19 28.44 7.94 -19.14
CA LYS A 19 28.13 7.47 -17.78
C LYS A 19 26.65 7.60 -17.44
N LYS A 20 25.98 8.64 -17.93
CA LYS A 20 24.54 8.84 -17.71
C LYS A 20 23.70 7.77 -18.43
N SER A 21 24.07 7.39 -19.66
CA SER A 21 23.37 6.33 -20.39
C SER A 21 23.54 4.97 -19.71
N GLU A 22 24.75 4.64 -19.27
CA GLU A 22 25.03 3.44 -18.46
C GLU A 22 24.21 3.41 -17.15
N LEU A 23 24.16 4.54 -16.44
CA LEU A 23 23.38 4.65 -15.20
C LEU A 23 21.88 4.47 -15.47
N SER A 24 21.37 5.05 -16.57
CA SER A 24 19.97 4.88 -16.96
C SER A 24 19.65 3.43 -17.29
N ALA A 25 20.54 2.73 -18.00
CA ALA A 25 20.38 1.31 -18.30
C ALA A 25 20.39 0.46 -17.03
N SER A 26 21.31 0.73 -16.09
CA SER A 26 21.38 0.06 -14.79
C SER A 26 20.11 0.29 -13.96
N LYS A 27 19.63 1.54 -13.90
CA LYS A 27 18.39 1.90 -13.21
C LYS A 27 17.19 1.12 -13.75
N LYS A 28 17.07 1.01 -15.08
CA LYS A 28 15.98 0.24 -15.71
C LYS A 28 16.04 -1.25 -15.31
N LYS A 29 17.24 -1.86 -15.35
CA LYS A 29 17.42 -3.25 -14.91
C LYS A 29 17.03 -3.46 -13.45
N ILE A 30 17.48 -2.57 -12.55
CA ILE A 30 17.13 -2.64 -11.12
C ILE A 30 15.63 -2.50 -10.93
N GLN A 31 14.99 -1.57 -11.64
CA GLN A 31 13.55 -1.39 -11.56
C GLN A 31 12.78 -2.62 -12.03
N GLU A 32 13.16 -3.23 -13.16
CA GLU A 32 12.55 -4.47 -13.67
C GLU A 32 12.74 -5.64 -12.70
N LEU A 33 13.95 -5.81 -12.17
CA LEU A 33 14.25 -6.85 -11.17
C LEU A 33 13.45 -6.64 -9.88
N THR A 34 13.37 -5.41 -9.39
CA THR A 34 12.61 -5.04 -8.19
C THR A 34 11.12 -5.27 -8.41
N GLN A 35 10.61 -4.87 -9.57
CA GLN A 35 9.23 -5.14 -9.94
C GLN A 35 8.98 -6.64 -9.96
N ASN A 36 9.83 -7.45 -10.58
CA ASN A 36 9.63 -8.90 -10.61
C ASN A 36 9.75 -9.56 -9.23
N LEU A 37 10.66 -9.09 -8.37
CA LEU A 37 10.91 -9.66 -7.06
C LEU A 37 9.84 -9.29 -6.02
N PHE A 38 9.33 -8.07 -6.11
CA PHE A 38 8.39 -7.51 -5.13
C PHE A 38 6.99 -7.24 -5.70
N SER A 39 6.71 -7.63 -6.95
CA SER A 39 5.32 -7.61 -7.43
C SER A 39 4.51 -8.53 -6.54
N PRO A 40 3.32 -8.08 -6.07
CA PRO A 40 2.40 -8.96 -5.39
C PRO A 40 2.19 -10.21 -6.25
N PRO A 41 2.21 -11.42 -5.70
CA PRO A 41 1.87 -12.61 -6.46
C PRO A 41 0.53 -12.36 -7.14
N GLU A 42 0.44 -12.62 -8.46
CA GLU A 42 -0.81 -12.42 -9.19
C GLU A 42 -1.91 -13.20 -8.46
N ALA A 43 -2.79 -12.47 -7.79
CA ALA A 43 -3.97 -13.05 -7.17
C ALA A 43 -4.79 -13.59 -8.33
N LYS A 44 -4.74 -14.91 -8.52
CA LYS A 44 -5.36 -15.64 -9.65
C LYS A 44 -6.84 -15.29 -9.87
N ASN A 45 -7.51 -14.61 -8.94
CA ASN A 45 -8.92 -14.31 -9.01
C ASN A 45 -9.23 -12.93 -8.41
N LYS A 46 -9.48 -11.93 -9.26
CA LYS A 46 -10.19 -10.69 -8.87
C LYS A 46 -11.53 -10.99 -8.14
N MET A 47 -12.09 -12.17 -8.40
CA MET A 47 -13.29 -12.72 -7.76
C MET A 47 -13.06 -13.15 -6.29
N ASP A 48 -11.85 -13.59 -5.93
CA ASP A 48 -11.52 -14.06 -4.57
C ASP A 48 -11.32 -12.89 -3.61
N LEU A 49 -10.77 -11.78 -4.12
CA LEU A 49 -10.75 -10.48 -3.43
C LEU A 49 -12.17 -9.95 -3.22
N MET A 50 -13.05 -10.08 -4.22
CA MET A 50 -14.45 -9.67 -4.14
C MET A 50 -15.24 -10.52 -3.12
N MET A 51 -15.07 -11.84 -3.11
CA MET A 51 -15.67 -12.73 -2.10
C MET A 51 -15.20 -12.41 -0.68
N HIS A 52 -13.92 -12.07 -0.49
CA HIS A 52 -13.43 -11.63 0.80
C HIS A 52 -14.08 -10.31 1.24
N HIS A 53 -14.23 -9.33 0.34
CA HIS A 53 -14.92 -8.07 0.65
C HIS A 53 -16.42 -8.25 0.96
N PHE A 54 -17.11 -9.19 0.32
CA PHE A 54 -18.51 -9.49 0.67
C PHE A 54 -18.62 -10.16 2.04
N ASN A 55 -17.76 -11.12 2.37
CA ASN A 55 -17.75 -11.76 3.68
C ASN A 55 -17.32 -10.79 4.79
N THR A 56 -16.32 -9.94 4.56
CA THR A 56 -15.90 -8.90 5.51
C THR A 56 -16.95 -7.80 5.67
N GLY A 57 -17.65 -7.43 4.60
CA GLY A 57 -18.78 -6.50 4.65
C GLY A 57 -19.97 -7.04 5.45
N MET A 58 -20.29 -8.32 5.31
CA MET A 58 -21.32 -8.99 6.13
C MET A 58 -20.89 -9.18 7.59
N ALA A 59 -19.63 -9.56 7.85
CA ALA A 59 -19.12 -9.79 9.20
C ALA A 59 -18.95 -8.48 9.99
N ALA A 60 -18.49 -7.40 9.34
CA ALA A 60 -18.46 -6.07 9.94
C ALA A 60 -19.87 -5.55 10.25
N TYR A 61 -20.85 -5.87 9.38
CA TYR A 61 -22.25 -5.55 9.60
C TYR A 61 -22.82 -6.26 10.84
N ASP A 62 -22.52 -7.55 11.05
CA ASP A 62 -23.03 -8.29 12.20
C ASP A 62 -22.39 -7.86 13.53
N GLY A 63 -21.08 -7.58 13.55
CA GLY A 63 -20.38 -7.10 14.76
C GLY A 63 -20.87 -5.73 15.23
N ILE A 64 -21.00 -4.77 14.32
CA ILE A 64 -21.50 -3.42 14.63
C ILE A 64 -22.98 -3.47 15.01
N MET A 65 -23.81 -4.21 14.27
CA MET A 65 -25.24 -4.33 14.57
C MET A 65 -25.46 -5.02 15.93
N THR A 66 -24.64 -6.02 16.27
CA THR A 66 -24.65 -6.66 17.59
C THR A 66 -24.29 -5.67 18.70
N GLY A 67 -23.24 -4.86 18.51
CA GLY A 67 -22.88 -3.78 19.44
C GLY A 67 -24.02 -2.78 19.65
N VAL A 68 -24.67 -2.34 18.57
CA VAL A 68 -25.83 -1.42 18.62
C VAL A 68 -27.03 -2.06 19.32
N LYS A 69 -27.31 -3.35 19.09
CA LYS A 69 -28.39 -4.08 19.78
C LYS A 69 -28.14 -4.20 21.28
N ILE A 70 -26.91 -4.51 21.69
CA ILE A 70 -26.51 -4.60 23.10
C ILE A 70 -26.67 -3.22 23.77
N TYR A 71 -26.16 -2.16 23.14
CA TYR A 71 -26.31 -0.79 23.64
C TYR A 71 -27.78 -0.38 23.82
N LYS A 72 -28.64 -0.65 22.83
CA LYS A 72 -30.08 -0.36 22.91
C LYS A 72 -30.75 -1.11 24.06
N ARG A 73 -30.41 -2.38 24.28
CA ARG A 73 -30.97 -3.20 25.38
C ARG A 73 -30.55 -2.67 26.75
N LEU A 74 -29.27 -2.34 26.92
CA LEU A 74 -28.77 -1.71 28.15
C LEU A 74 -29.47 -0.37 28.40
N ARG A 75 -29.51 0.52 27.40
CA ARG A 75 -30.18 1.82 27.50
C ARG A 75 -31.65 1.68 27.90
N ALA A 76 -32.39 0.72 27.34
CA ALA A 76 -33.79 0.51 27.66
C ALA A 76 -33.99 0.08 29.14
N VAL A 77 -33.13 -0.79 29.66
CA VAL A 77 -33.17 -1.21 31.08
C VAL A 77 -32.87 -0.04 32.01
N PHE A 78 -31.84 0.77 31.71
CA PHE A 78 -31.51 1.96 32.50
C PHE A 78 -32.57 3.06 32.41
N SER A 79 -33.21 3.21 31.25
CA SER A 79 -34.27 4.22 31.03
C SER A 79 -35.58 3.84 31.72
N ARG A 80 -35.92 2.54 31.82
CA ARG A 80 -37.08 2.06 32.61
C ARG A 80 -36.92 2.34 34.11
N LYS A 81 -35.70 2.30 34.64
CA LYS A 81 -35.40 2.70 36.02
C LYS A 81 -35.70 4.18 36.30
N LYS A 82 -35.76 5.02 35.27
CA LYS A 82 -36.06 6.46 35.38
C LYS A 82 -37.58 6.76 35.40
N TYR A 83 -38.43 5.84 34.91
CA TYR A 83 -39.90 5.98 34.93
C TYR A 83 -40.56 5.37 36.17
N ASN A 84 -39.88 4.48 36.90
CA ASN A 84 -40.38 3.89 38.17
C ASN A 84 -39.95 4.69 39.41
N LYS A 85 -39.54 5.95 39.23
CA LYS A 85 -39.20 6.90 40.30
C LYS A 85 -39.98 8.20 40.04
N ALA A 86 -41.29 8.06 39.95
CA ALA A 86 -42.31 9.10 40.02
C ALA A 86 -43.42 8.58 40.92
#